data_AF-A0A1V5IRB9-F1
#
_entry.id   AF-A0A1V5IRB9-F1
#
_cell.length_a   1.000
_cell.length_b   1.000
_cell.length_c   1.000
_cell.angle_alpha   90.00
_cell.angle_beta   90.00
_cell.angle_gamma   90.00
#
_symmetry.space_group_name_H-M   'P 1'
#
loop_
_entity.id
_entity.type
_entity.pdbx_description
1 polymer ?
#
loop_
_entity_poly.entity_id
_entity_poly.type
_entity_poly.pdbx_seq_one_letter_code
_entity_poly.pdbx_strand_id
1 'polypeptide(L)'
;MARVQMYSMEWCPYCAKAKALLNAKGIEYDEVDVTDDEAKALEMVQRTGQQGVPQFFIDGRWIGGYDNLAYLNATGALDQLFGIESTVDLTKVWDVAVVGAGPAGLTAALYAARKNLSTILIALDLGGQVGITHLVTNYPGLPVIEGPELVRMMFEQAYMYGLERMLGERVQNIRVDGRAKVLELVSGKEVKARSVIVASGAEKRRLEIPGESEFAGRGVVYCSTCDGPFYRDKTIAIVGGGNSALEAAVEMSGIAKKVYVVSRREWSADEVLKDKAGSAKQVKALVGYEPLEIVGSEMVEQLTLRNLKTGKTRKLKVDGVFIEVGLSPNSDLVLDLVSTNQRGEVVVDEMGDTGVRGVFAAGDVTATKDKQIVIAAGEGAKAALAAFDYLITQR
;
A
#
# COMPACT_ATOMS: atom_id res chain seq x y z
N MET A 1 17.69 14.96 -19.81
CA MET A 1 16.56 14.03 -19.64
C MET A 1 17.12 12.62 -19.60
N ALA A 2 16.47 11.71 -18.87
CA ALA A 2 16.86 10.31 -18.85
C ALA A 2 16.89 9.76 -20.28
N ARG A 3 17.76 8.78 -20.56
CA ARG A 3 17.94 8.20 -21.91
C ARG A 3 17.37 6.79 -21.95
N VAL A 4 16.39 6.54 -22.83
CA VAL A 4 15.83 5.21 -23.07
C VAL A 4 16.62 4.50 -24.17
N GLN A 5 17.01 3.25 -23.93
CA GLN A 5 17.43 2.32 -24.98
C GLN A 5 16.48 1.12 -24.99
N MET A 6 16.04 0.68 -26.17
CA MET A 6 15.13 -0.44 -26.35
C MET A 6 15.67 -1.43 -27.39
N TYR A 7 15.79 -2.70 -27.01
CA TYR A 7 15.95 -3.79 -27.97
C TYR A 7 14.59 -4.24 -28.50
N SER A 8 14.49 -4.50 -29.80
CA SER A 8 13.23 -4.70 -30.51
C SER A 8 13.38 -5.65 -31.70
N MET A 9 12.26 -6.17 -32.22
CA MET A 9 12.21 -6.91 -33.48
C MET A 9 11.05 -6.39 -34.35
N GLU A 10 11.17 -6.44 -35.67
CA GLU A 10 10.19 -5.87 -36.62
C GLU A 10 8.76 -6.40 -36.39
N TRP A 11 8.61 -7.69 -36.13
CA TRP A 11 7.31 -8.36 -36.01
C TRP A 11 6.76 -8.42 -34.58
N CYS A 12 7.43 -7.79 -33.62
CA CYS A 12 7.09 -7.88 -32.19
C CYS A 12 5.93 -6.92 -31.82
N PRO A 13 4.72 -7.43 -31.47
CA PRO A 13 3.57 -6.58 -31.17
C PRO A 13 3.75 -5.75 -29.89
N TYR A 14 4.51 -6.27 -28.91
CA TYR A 14 4.82 -5.55 -27.68
C TYR A 14 5.84 -4.42 -27.91
N CYS A 15 6.73 -4.59 -28.87
CA CYS A 15 7.67 -3.56 -29.30
C CYS A 15 6.90 -2.42 -29.96
N ALA A 16 5.92 -2.71 -30.83
CA ALA A 16 5.03 -1.70 -31.40
C ALA A 16 4.22 -0.94 -30.31
N LYS A 17 3.66 -1.66 -29.33
CA LYS A 17 2.94 -1.03 -28.20
C LYS A 17 3.85 -0.15 -27.34
N ALA A 18 5.09 -0.56 -27.09
CA ALA A 18 6.05 0.22 -26.34
C ALA A 18 6.42 1.52 -27.05
N LYS A 19 6.72 1.44 -28.36
CA LYS A 19 6.99 2.60 -29.20
C LYS A 19 5.82 3.58 -29.17
N ALA A 20 4.59 3.08 -29.32
CA ALA A 20 3.38 3.91 -29.24
C ALA A 20 3.26 4.65 -27.89
N LEU A 21 3.55 3.96 -26.78
CA LEU A 21 3.53 4.55 -25.43
C LEU A 21 4.59 5.65 -25.27
N LEU A 22 5.84 5.37 -25.64
CA LEU A 22 6.95 6.33 -25.55
C LEU A 22 6.69 7.56 -26.43
N ASN A 23 6.24 7.34 -27.67
CA ASN A 23 5.87 8.41 -28.60
C ASN A 23 4.71 9.27 -28.07
N ALA A 24 3.66 8.64 -27.51
CA ALA A 24 2.53 9.38 -26.94
C ALA A 24 2.94 10.28 -25.76
N LYS A 25 4.02 9.93 -25.07
CA LYS A 25 4.59 10.69 -23.96
C LYS A 25 5.67 11.69 -24.38
N GLY A 26 6.05 11.73 -25.66
CA GLY A 26 7.17 12.55 -26.13
C GLY A 26 8.52 12.10 -25.57
N ILE A 27 8.65 10.82 -25.21
CA ILE A 27 9.91 10.24 -24.71
C ILE A 27 10.72 9.73 -25.89
N GLU A 28 11.90 10.32 -26.11
CA GLU A 28 12.87 9.81 -27.08
C GLU A 28 13.52 8.52 -26.61
N TYR A 29 13.81 7.62 -27.56
CA TYR A 29 14.45 6.33 -27.29
C TYR A 29 15.42 5.93 -28.42
N ASP A 30 16.52 5.28 -28.03
CA ASP A 30 17.42 4.61 -28.96
C ASP A 30 16.93 3.17 -29.19
N GLU A 31 16.48 2.89 -30.41
CA GLU A 31 16.10 1.54 -30.80
C GLU A 31 17.31 0.73 -31.30
N VAL A 32 17.43 -0.50 -30.80
CA VAL A 32 18.36 -1.51 -31.31
C VAL A 32 17.52 -2.67 -31.84
N ASP A 33 17.37 -2.73 -33.16
CA ASP A 33 16.69 -3.83 -33.84
C ASP A 33 17.61 -5.07 -33.88
N VAL A 34 17.11 -6.19 -33.38
CA VAL A 34 17.83 -7.47 -33.32
C VAL A 34 17.24 -8.54 -34.24
N THR A 35 16.34 -8.15 -35.16
CA THR A 35 15.63 -9.08 -36.06
C THR A 35 16.60 -9.97 -36.83
N ASP A 36 17.65 -9.38 -37.43
CA ASP A 36 18.65 -10.08 -38.25
C ASP A 36 20.10 -9.79 -37.79
N ASP A 37 20.29 -9.31 -36.55
CA ASP A 37 21.60 -8.99 -35.98
C ASP A 37 21.91 -9.89 -34.76
N GLU A 38 22.53 -11.04 -35.04
CA GLU A 38 22.90 -12.03 -34.01
C GLU A 38 23.87 -11.47 -32.97
N ALA A 39 24.76 -10.56 -33.35
CA ALA A 39 25.70 -9.95 -32.43
C ALA A 39 24.99 -9.06 -31.41
N LYS A 40 24.01 -8.26 -31.87
CA LYS A 40 23.17 -7.43 -31.01
C LYS A 40 22.18 -8.24 -30.18
N ALA A 41 21.63 -9.32 -30.73
CA ALA A 41 20.81 -10.26 -29.97
C ALA A 41 21.62 -10.89 -28.82
N LEU A 42 22.86 -11.32 -29.09
CA LEU A 42 23.75 -11.87 -28.07
C LEU A 42 24.15 -10.82 -27.02
N GLU A 43 24.44 -9.58 -27.44
CA GLU A 43 24.70 -8.46 -26.53
C GLU A 43 23.51 -8.22 -25.59
N MET A 44 22.28 -8.20 -26.11
CA MET A 44 21.06 -8.07 -25.32
C MET A 44 20.96 -9.18 -24.26
N VAL A 45 21.17 -10.43 -24.66
CA VAL A 45 21.14 -11.59 -23.76
C VAL A 45 22.21 -11.47 -22.68
N GLN A 46 23.43 -11.04 -23.03
CA GLN A 46 24.51 -10.84 -22.07
C GLN A 46 24.21 -9.74 -21.05
N ARG A 47 23.53 -8.66 -21.50
CA ARG A 47 23.22 -7.50 -20.64
C ARG A 47 21.97 -7.69 -19.77
N THR A 48 21.04 -8.53 -20.19
CA THR A 48 19.71 -8.68 -19.54
C THR A 48 19.44 -10.08 -18.99
N GLY A 49 20.15 -11.09 -19.47
CA GLY A 49 19.82 -12.49 -19.27
C GLY A 49 18.56 -12.96 -20.02
N GLN A 50 17.94 -12.10 -20.84
CA GLN A 50 16.68 -12.38 -21.53
C GLN A 50 16.88 -12.57 -23.04
N GLN A 51 16.15 -13.51 -23.62
CA GLN A 51 16.13 -13.75 -25.07
C GLN A 51 14.96 -13.04 -25.77
N GLY A 52 13.93 -12.65 -25.03
CA GLY A 52 12.73 -12.03 -25.59
C GLY A 52 12.83 -10.50 -25.69
N VAL A 53 12.17 -9.93 -26.70
CA VAL A 53 11.98 -8.48 -26.89
C VAL A 53 10.54 -8.05 -26.54
N PRO A 54 10.30 -6.77 -26.18
CA PRO A 54 11.30 -5.71 -26.03
C PRO A 54 12.08 -5.78 -24.70
N GLN A 55 13.29 -5.22 -24.67
CA GLN A 55 14.07 -5.02 -23.44
C GLN A 55 14.50 -3.55 -23.32
N PHE A 56 14.25 -2.93 -22.16
CA PHE A 56 14.48 -1.50 -21.94
C PHE A 56 15.61 -1.24 -20.95
N PHE A 57 16.36 -0.18 -21.22
CA PHE A 57 17.30 0.44 -20.31
C PHE A 57 16.94 1.92 -20.15
N ILE A 58 16.99 2.44 -18.93
CA ILE A 58 16.87 3.87 -18.63
C ILE A 58 18.16 4.29 -17.93
N ASP A 59 18.86 5.27 -18.50
CA ASP A 59 20.19 5.73 -18.03
C ASP A 59 21.19 4.58 -17.82
N GLY A 60 21.15 3.59 -18.72
CA GLY A 60 22.03 2.42 -18.70
C GLY A 60 21.63 1.33 -17.70
N ARG A 61 20.60 1.56 -16.88
CA ARG A 61 20.04 0.52 -15.99
C ARG A 61 18.96 -0.27 -16.72
N TRP A 62 19.09 -1.59 -16.71
CA TRP A 62 18.04 -2.47 -17.24
C TRP A 62 16.78 -2.39 -16.38
N ILE A 63 15.63 -2.18 -17.01
CA ILE A 63 14.33 -2.08 -16.33
C ILE A 63 13.37 -3.23 -16.66
N GLY A 64 13.67 -4.06 -17.68
CA GLY A 64 12.85 -5.20 -18.07
C GLY A 64 12.13 -5.01 -19.41
N GLY A 65 11.01 -5.73 -19.60
CA GLY A 65 10.25 -5.76 -20.84
C GLY A 65 9.08 -4.78 -20.91
N TYR A 66 8.11 -5.05 -21.79
CA TYR A 66 6.95 -4.17 -21.98
C TYR A 66 6.12 -3.99 -20.70
N ASP A 67 5.89 -5.06 -19.94
CA ASP A 67 5.12 -4.99 -18.70
C ASP A 67 5.79 -4.08 -17.67
N ASN A 68 7.13 -4.07 -17.60
CA ASN A 68 7.88 -3.17 -16.74
C ASN A 68 7.77 -1.71 -17.18
N LEU A 69 7.85 -1.44 -18.49
CA LEU A 69 7.64 -0.09 -19.02
C LEU A 69 6.19 0.38 -18.77
N ALA A 70 5.21 -0.50 -18.99
CA ALA A 70 3.82 -0.24 -18.70
C ALA A 70 3.59 0.03 -17.21
N TYR A 71 4.28 -0.70 -16.33
CA TYR A 71 4.28 -0.48 -14.88
C TYR A 71 4.91 0.87 -14.47
N LEU A 72 6.02 1.29 -15.08
CA LEU A 72 6.60 2.60 -14.83
C LEU A 72 5.69 3.74 -15.30
N ASN A 73 5.04 3.56 -16.45
CA ASN A 73 4.01 4.49 -16.90
C ASN A 73 2.86 4.52 -15.89
N ALA A 74 2.30 3.36 -15.57
CA ALA A 74 1.22 3.11 -14.61
C ALA A 74 1.44 3.80 -13.25
N THR A 75 2.65 3.73 -12.72
CA THR A 75 3.02 4.31 -11.43
C THR A 75 3.33 5.81 -11.50
N GLY A 76 3.32 6.42 -12.70
CA GLY A 76 3.75 7.81 -12.90
C GLY A 76 5.28 7.99 -12.75
N ALA A 77 6.01 6.94 -12.39
CA ALA A 77 7.46 6.96 -12.28
C ALA A 77 8.11 7.29 -13.63
N LEU A 78 7.51 6.85 -14.74
CA LEU A 78 7.97 7.23 -16.08
C LEU A 78 7.83 8.74 -16.32
N ASP A 79 6.72 9.35 -15.90
CA ASP A 79 6.54 10.81 -16.09
C ASP A 79 7.51 11.60 -15.22
N GLN A 80 7.76 11.15 -13.99
CA GLN A 80 8.77 11.74 -13.10
C GLN A 80 10.19 11.62 -13.67
N LEU A 81 10.57 10.44 -14.19
CA LEU A 81 11.90 10.20 -14.77
C LEU A 81 12.19 11.12 -15.96
N PHE A 82 11.16 11.48 -16.72
CA PHE A 82 11.28 12.29 -17.93
C PHE A 82 10.83 13.75 -17.75
N GLY A 83 10.44 14.15 -16.54
CA GLY A 83 9.98 15.52 -16.26
C GLY A 83 8.73 15.89 -17.05
N ILE A 84 7.87 14.92 -17.36
CA ILE A 84 6.63 15.13 -18.10
C ILE A 84 5.61 15.69 -17.11
N GLU A 85 5.17 16.94 -17.33
CA GLU A 85 4.11 17.53 -16.53
C GLU A 85 2.81 16.73 -16.69
N SER A 86 2.14 16.48 -15.56
CA SER A 86 0.87 15.76 -15.49
C SER A 86 -0.13 16.33 -16.50
N THR A 87 -0.61 15.48 -17.41
CA THR A 87 -1.62 15.81 -18.43
C THR A 87 -3.04 15.94 -17.87
N VAL A 88 -3.21 15.87 -16.55
CA VAL A 88 -4.50 16.03 -15.88
C VAL A 88 -4.93 17.50 -15.95
N ASP A 89 -5.99 17.78 -16.71
CA ASP A 89 -6.63 19.08 -16.75
C ASP A 89 -7.38 19.34 -15.44
N LEU A 90 -6.76 20.09 -14.53
CA LEU A 90 -7.33 20.44 -13.22
C LEU A 90 -8.55 21.38 -13.30
N THR A 91 -8.89 21.91 -14.48
CA THR A 91 -10.13 22.67 -14.67
C THR A 91 -11.35 21.76 -14.82
N LYS A 92 -11.13 20.46 -15.13
CA LYS A 92 -12.16 19.44 -15.21
C LYS A 92 -12.81 19.19 -13.85
N VAL A 93 -14.10 18.89 -13.87
CA VAL A 93 -14.82 18.34 -12.72
C VAL A 93 -15.10 16.87 -13.00
N TRP A 94 -14.45 15.97 -12.27
CA TRP A 94 -14.66 14.53 -12.40
C TRP A 94 -16.00 14.10 -11.80
N ASP A 95 -16.55 13.00 -12.28
CA ASP A 95 -17.71 12.38 -11.64
C ASP A 95 -17.31 11.79 -10.28
N VAL A 96 -16.16 11.13 -10.23
CA VAL A 96 -15.62 10.47 -9.03
C VAL A 96 -14.14 10.82 -8.85
N ALA A 97 -13.76 11.32 -7.68
CA ALA A 97 -12.37 11.30 -7.22
C ALA A 97 -12.18 10.16 -6.21
N VAL A 98 -11.15 9.34 -6.40
CA VAL A 98 -10.77 8.25 -5.50
C VAL A 98 -9.47 8.64 -4.82
N VAL A 99 -9.45 8.64 -3.47
CA VAL A 99 -8.29 9.03 -2.67
C VAL A 99 -7.62 7.80 -2.08
N GLY A 100 -6.41 7.49 -2.53
CA GLY A 100 -5.63 6.32 -2.14
C GLY A 100 -5.66 5.22 -3.19
N ALA A 101 -4.51 4.59 -3.44
CA ALA A 101 -4.31 3.58 -4.50
C ALA A 101 -3.96 2.19 -3.96
N GLY A 102 -4.48 1.84 -2.78
CA GLY A 102 -4.51 0.46 -2.30
C GLY A 102 -5.65 -0.37 -2.92
N PRO A 103 -5.88 -1.61 -2.45
CA PRO A 103 -6.92 -2.49 -2.99
C PRO A 103 -8.32 -1.87 -3.07
N ALA A 104 -8.74 -1.13 -2.03
CA ALA A 104 -10.03 -0.44 -2.02
C ALA A 104 -10.11 0.63 -3.12
N GLY A 105 -9.10 1.50 -3.21
CA GLY A 105 -9.09 2.59 -4.19
C GLY A 105 -8.96 2.11 -5.63
N LEU A 106 -8.08 1.14 -5.90
CA LEU A 106 -7.93 0.55 -7.24
C LEU A 106 -9.21 -0.16 -7.69
N THR A 107 -9.88 -0.88 -6.78
CA THR A 107 -11.16 -1.52 -7.09
C THR A 107 -12.26 -0.49 -7.30
N ALA A 108 -12.33 0.56 -6.46
CA ALA A 108 -13.30 1.63 -6.63
C ALA A 108 -13.12 2.34 -7.98
N ALA A 109 -11.88 2.66 -8.34
CA ALA A 109 -11.53 3.28 -9.62
C ALA A 109 -11.92 2.40 -10.81
N LEU A 110 -11.62 1.10 -10.75
CA LEU A 110 -12.05 0.13 -11.75
C LEU A 110 -13.57 0.11 -11.94
N TYR A 111 -14.34 0.02 -10.85
CA TYR A 111 -15.80 -0.06 -10.91
C TYR A 111 -16.43 1.25 -11.39
N ALA A 112 -15.92 2.41 -10.98
CA ALA A 112 -16.35 3.71 -11.47
C ALA A 112 -16.08 3.87 -12.97
N ALA A 113 -14.88 3.52 -13.43
CA ALA A 113 -14.51 3.57 -14.84
C ALA A 113 -15.37 2.62 -15.70
N ARG A 114 -15.69 1.41 -15.20
CA ARG A 114 -16.60 0.46 -15.87
C ARG A 114 -18.04 0.96 -15.99
N LYS A 115 -18.45 1.92 -15.15
CA LYS A 115 -19.73 2.63 -15.27
C LYS A 115 -19.64 3.85 -16.19
N ASN A 116 -18.51 4.02 -16.88
CA ASN A 116 -18.23 5.15 -17.77
C ASN A 116 -18.30 6.50 -17.05
N LEU A 117 -17.95 6.53 -15.75
CA LEU A 117 -17.80 7.75 -14.98
C LEU A 117 -16.39 8.32 -15.19
N SER A 118 -16.30 9.63 -15.40
CA SER A 118 -15.00 10.30 -15.40
C SER A 118 -14.38 10.19 -14.00
N THR A 119 -13.24 9.49 -13.91
CA THR A 119 -12.66 9.06 -12.63
C THR A 119 -11.20 9.50 -12.54
N ILE A 120 -10.84 10.11 -11.42
CA ILE A 120 -9.44 10.45 -11.08
C ILE A 120 -9.00 9.73 -9.80
N LEU A 121 -7.88 9.03 -9.85
CA LEU A 121 -7.23 8.40 -8.70
C LEU A 121 -6.10 9.30 -8.18
N ILE A 122 -6.13 9.69 -6.91
CA ILE A 122 -5.10 10.53 -6.30
C ILE A 122 -4.45 9.75 -5.17
N ALA A 123 -3.14 9.57 -5.21
CA ALA A 123 -2.41 8.85 -4.17
C ALA A 123 -0.93 9.25 -4.12
N LEU A 124 -0.31 9.06 -2.95
CA LEU A 124 1.13 9.25 -2.81
C LEU A 124 1.91 8.18 -3.59
N ASP A 125 1.49 6.92 -3.46
CA ASP A 125 2.09 5.75 -4.11
C ASP A 125 1.01 4.74 -4.53
N LEU A 126 1.42 3.69 -5.25
CA LEU A 126 0.55 2.56 -5.61
C LEU A 126 0.68 1.41 -4.60
N GLY A 127 -0.44 0.76 -4.33
CA GLY A 127 -0.51 -0.51 -3.61
C GLY A 127 -0.79 -0.41 -2.12
N GLY A 128 -0.54 0.75 -1.51
CA GLY A 128 -0.65 0.91 -0.06
C GLY A 128 0.11 -0.19 0.69
N GLN A 129 -0.45 -0.70 1.78
CA GLN A 129 0.20 -1.76 2.57
C GLN A 129 0.48 -3.06 1.80
N VAL A 130 -0.33 -3.38 0.78
CA VAL A 130 -0.13 -4.59 -0.02
C VAL A 130 1.11 -4.48 -0.91
N GLY A 131 1.46 -3.26 -1.34
CA GLY A 131 2.64 -3.02 -2.18
C GLY A 131 3.98 -3.38 -1.51
N ILE A 132 3.99 -3.59 -0.19
CA ILE A 132 5.17 -4.03 0.58
C ILE A 132 4.99 -5.41 1.22
N THR A 133 3.90 -6.12 0.89
CA THR A 133 3.62 -7.45 1.42
C THR A 133 4.35 -8.52 0.60
N HIS A 134 5.13 -9.39 1.25
CA HIS A 134 5.91 -10.43 0.55
C HIS A 134 5.01 -11.48 -0.12
N LEU A 135 4.19 -12.21 0.64
CA LEU A 135 3.26 -13.21 0.11
C LEU A 135 1.84 -12.98 0.61
N VAL A 136 0.90 -13.09 -0.31
CA VAL A 136 -0.55 -13.10 -0.08
C VAL A 136 -1.07 -14.49 -0.41
N THR A 137 -1.67 -15.15 0.56
CA THR A 137 -2.19 -16.54 0.45
C THR A 137 -3.68 -16.65 0.75
N ASN A 138 -4.34 -15.51 0.97
CA ASN A 138 -5.71 -15.40 1.43
C ASN A 138 -6.58 -14.53 0.49
N TYR A 139 -6.14 -14.29 -0.75
CA TYR A 139 -6.94 -13.64 -1.78
C TYR A 139 -7.63 -14.69 -2.67
N PRO A 140 -8.96 -14.86 -2.59
CA PRO A 140 -9.65 -15.93 -3.32
C PRO A 140 -9.35 -15.92 -4.83
N GLY A 141 -9.09 -17.11 -5.39
CA GLY A 141 -8.70 -17.28 -6.79
C GLY A 141 -7.19 -17.19 -7.05
N LEU A 142 -6.40 -16.73 -6.07
CA LEU A 142 -4.94 -16.67 -6.14
C LEU A 142 -4.34 -17.43 -4.95
N PRO A 143 -3.91 -18.70 -5.14
CA PRO A 143 -3.41 -19.52 -4.04
C PRO A 143 -2.21 -18.91 -3.29
N VAL A 144 -1.27 -18.35 -4.03
CA VAL A 144 -0.10 -17.62 -3.54
C VAL A 144 0.25 -16.56 -4.58
N ILE A 145 0.45 -15.31 -4.15
CA ILE A 145 0.91 -14.21 -5.02
C ILE A 145 1.75 -13.24 -4.20
N GLU A 146 2.70 -12.55 -4.82
CA GLU A 146 3.41 -11.46 -4.16
C GLU A 146 2.54 -10.20 -4.08
N GLY A 147 2.65 -9.43 -3.01
CA GLY A 147 1.87 -8.20 -2.80
C GLY A 147 2.04 -7.18 -3.94
N PRO A 148 3.28 -6.82 -4.34
CA PRO A 148 3.52 -5.94 -5.49
C PRO A 148 2.87 -6.44 -6.79
N GLU A 149 2.91 -7.75 -7.03
CA GLU A 149 2.34 -8.36 -8.24
C GLU A 149 0.80 -8.29 -8.23
N LEU A 150 0.16 -8.54 -7.08
CA LEU A 150 -1.28 -8.34 -6.93
C LEU A 150 -1.70 -6.90 -7.18
N VAL A 151 -0.95 -5.93 -6.65
CA VAL A 151 -1.20 -4.49 -6.87
C VAL A 151 -1.05 -4.14 -8.35
N ARG A 152 0.00 -4.63 -9.02
CA ARG A 152 0.22 -4.43 -10.45
C ARG A 152 -1.01 -4.91 -11.24
N MET A 153 -1.49 -6.13 -10.98
CA MET A 153 -2.66 -6.69 -11.65
C MET A 153 -3.93 -5.85 -11.40
N MET A 154 -4.18 -5.43 -10.16
CA MET A 154 -5.33 -4.57 -9.82
C MET A 154 -5.26 -3.21 -10.54
N PHE A 155 -4.07 -2.61 -10.56
CA PHE A 155 -3.84 -1.34 -11.23
C PHE A 155 -4.07 -1.47 -12.75
N GLU A 156 -3.51 -2.51 -13.38
CA GLU A 156 -3.67 -2.73 -14.83
C GLU A 156 -5.13 -2.88 -15.22
N GLN A 157 -5.92 -3.61 -14.42
CA GLN A 157 -7.35 -3.72 -14.64
C GLN A 157 -8.03 -2.36 -14.63
N ALA A 158 -7.77 -1.50 -13.63
CA ALA A 158 -8.37 -0.17 -13.57
C ALA A 158 -7.89 0.73 -14.73
N TYR A 159 -6.61 0.65 -15.07
CA TYR A 159 -6.00 1.46 -16.13
C TYR A 159 -6.52 1.13 -17.52
N MET A 160 -6.85 -0.13 -17.81
CA MET A 160 -7.45 -0.54 -19.09
C MET A 160 -8.78 0.17 -19.39
N TYR A 161 -9.46 0.73 -18.38
CA TYR A 161 -10.68 1.52 -18.55
C TYR A 161 -10.45 3.04 -18.57
N GLY A 162 -9.22 3.49 -18.85
CA GLY A 162 -8.91 4.92 -19.05
C GLY A 162 -8.80 5.72 -17.76
N LEU A 163 -8.32 5.10 -16.67
CA LEU A 163 -8.15 5.76 -15.38
C LEU A 163 -7.14 6.92 -15.44
N GLU A 164 -7.62 8.14 -15.21
CA GLU A 164 -6.78 9.29 -14.91
C GLU A 164 -6.23 9.18 -13.49
N ARG A 165 -4.98 9.64 -13.28
CA ARG A 165 -4.30 9.49 -11.99
C ARG A 165 -3.35 10.64 -11.68
N MET A 166 -3.19 10.92 -10.40
CA MET A 166 -2.20 11.82 -9.83
C MET A 166 -1.44 11.06 -8.74
N LEU A 167 -0.32 10.45 -9.14
CA LEU A 167 0.57 9.72 -8.23
C LEU A 167 1.69 10.65 -7.73
N GLY A 168 2.11 10.46 -6.48
CA GLY A 168 2.99 11.39 -5.77
C GLY A 168 2.25 12.57 -5.13
N GLU A 169 0.92 12.57 -5.14
CA GLU A 169 0.08 13.65 -4.62
C GLU A 169 -0.71 13.18 -3.41
N ARG A 170 -0.79 14.02 -2.37
CA ARG A 170 -1.52 13.71 -1.14
C ARG A 170 -2.64 14.70 -0.93
N VAL A 171 -3.87 14.20 -0.77
CA VAL A 171 -5.02 15.00 -0.34
C VAL A 171 -4.86 15.30 1.15
N GLN A 172 -4.87 16.59 1.50
CA GLN A 172 -4.77 17.04 2.88
C GLN A 172 -6.12 17.43 3.48
N ASN A 173 -7.07 17.82 2.63
CA ASN A 173 -8.38 18.28 3.07
C ASN A 173 -9.41 18.10 1.95
N ILE A 174 -10.68 17.89 2.32
CA ILE A 174 -11.81 17.85 1.41
C ILE A 174 -12.90 18.78 1.93
N ARG A 175 -13.33 19.72 1.09
CA ARG A 175 -14.46 20.60 1.38
C ARG A 175 -15.59 20.42 0.36
N VAL A 176 -16.81 20.70 0.80
CA VAL A 176 -17.99 20.71 -0.07
C VAL A 176 -18.20 22.12 -0.61
N ASP A 177 -18.34 22.23 -1.93
CA ASP A 177 -18.59 23.49 -2.64
C ASP A 177 -19.78 23.31 -3.59
N GLY A 178 -20.97 23.66 -3.10
CA GLY A 178 -22.23 23.42 -3.79
C GLY A 178 -22.46 21.93 -4.07
N ARG A 179 -22.44 21.54 -5.35
CA ARG A 179 -22.58 20.12 -5.79
C ARG A 179 -21.24 19.40 -5.95
N ALA A 180 -20.12 20.13 -5.91
CA ALA A 180 -18.79 19.57 -6.05
C ALA A 180 -18.14 19.35 -4.68
N LYS A 181 -17.17 18.44 -4.65
CA LYS A 181 -16.18 18.26 -3.60
C LYS A 181 -14.87 18.81 -4.15
N VAL A 182 -14.19 19.63 -3.36
CA VAL A 182 -12.87 20.16 -3.68
C VAL A 182 -11.87 19.45 -2.78
N LEU A 183 -10.93 18.75 -3.41
CA LEU A 183 -9.84 18.05 -2.76
C LEU A 183 -8.60 18.95 -2.84
N GLU A 184 -8.12 19.38 -1.69
CA GLU A 184 -6.94 20.22 -1.56
C GLU A 184 -5.73 19.30 -1.39
N LEU A 185 -4.72 19.47 -2.24
CA LEU A 185 -3.50 18.67 -2.24
C LEU A 185 -2.40 19.39 -1.44
N VAL A 186 -1.49 18.62 -0.83
CA VAL A 186 -0.31 19.17 -0.13
C VAL A 186 0.56 20.03 -1.07
N SER A 187 0.55 19.72 -2.37
CA SER A 187 1.24 20.51 -3.40
C SER A 187 0.63 21.89 -3.66
N GLY A 188 -0.53 22.20 -3.07
CA GLY A 188 -1.29 23.42 -3.31
C GLY A 188 -2.24 23.36 -4.51
N LYS A 189 -2.27 22.23 -5.24
CA LYS A 189 -3.24 21.98 -6.31
C LYS A 189 -4.62 21.66 -5.73
N GLU A 190 -5.67 21.97 -6.50
CA GLU A 190 -7.05 21.57 -6.20
C GLU A 190 -7.59 20.62 -7.27
N VAL A 191 -8.34 19.61 -6.85
CA VAL A 191 -9.09 18.70 -7.73
C VAL A 191 -10.58 18.79 -7.38
N LYS A 192 -11.45 18.86 -8.40
CA LYS A 192 -12.91 19.00 -8.21
C LYS A 192 -13.64 17.76 -8.68
N ALA A 193 -14.53 17.20 -7.85
CA ALA A 193 -15.33 16.05 -8.24
C ALA A 193 -16.78 16.11 -7.76
N ARG A 194 -17.70 15.52 -8.52
CA ARG A 194 -19.13 15.41 -8.16
C ARG A 194 -19.38 14.38 -7.06
N SER A 195 -18.46 13.45 -6.82
CA SER A 195 -18.44 12.51 -5.71
C SER A 195 -17.01 12.15 -5.32
N VAL A 196 -16.79 11.72 -4.08
CA VAL A 196 -15.47 11.28 -3.59
C VAL A 196 -15.57 9.94 -2.89
N ILE A 197 -14.57 9.08 -3.10
CA ILE A 197 -14.37 7.83 -2.36
C ILE A 197 -13.04 7.92 -1.61
N VAL A 198 -13.11 8.00 -0.29
CA VAL A 198 -11.93 8.00 0.60
C VAL A 198 -11.49 6.56 0.84
N ALA A 199 -10.36 6.19 0.26
CA ALA A 199 -9.75 4.87 0.35
C ALA A 199 -8.27 4.96 0.79
N SER A 200 -7.99 5.90 1.69
CA SER A 200 -6.64 6.26 2.17
C SER A 200 -6.01 5.20 3.09
N GLY A 201 -6.77 4.17 3.45
CA GLY A 201 -6.29 3.06 4.27
C GLY A 201 -5.94 3.46 5.70
N ALA A 202 -4.96 2.75 6.26
CA ALA A 202 -4.47 2.98 7.60
C ALA A 202 -2.96 2.76 7.64
N GLU A 203 -2.32 3.20 8.72
CA GLU A 203 -0.91 2.97 9.03
C GLU A 203 -0.76 2.20 10.34
N LYS A 204 0.39 1.53 10.52
CA LYS A 204 0.68 0.86 11.78
C LYS A 204 0.87 1.89 12.90
N ARG A 205 0.16 1.67 14.02
CA ARG A 205 0.31 2.50 15.22
C ARG A 205 1.73 2.40 15.74
N ARG A 206 2.25 3.56 16.13
CA ARG A 206 3.49 3.68 16.88
C ARG A 206 3.23 3.55 18.37
N LEU A 207 4.26 3.18 19.12
CA LEU A 207 4.26 3.16 20.59
C LEU A 207 4.43 4.55 21.17
N GLU A 208 5.06 5.46 20.42
CA GLU A 208 5.42 6.82 20.79
C GLU A 208 6.31 6.86 22.04
N ILE A 209 7.29 5.94 22.10
CA ILE A 209 8.24 5.82 23.21
C ILE A 209 9.67 6.17 22.78
N PRO A 210 10.54 6.61 23.71
CA PRO A 210 11.95 6.83 23.43
C PRO A 210 12.62 5.60 22.78
N GLY A 211 13.44 5.86 21.77
CA GLY A 211 14.15 4.85 20.98
C GLY A 211 13.34 4.24 19.82
N GLU A 212 12.01 4.35 19.78
CA GLU A 212 11.22 3.74 18.70
C GLU A 212 11.59 4.30 17.32
N SER A 213 11.54 5.62 17.15
CA SER A 213 11.88 6.26 15.87
C SER A 213 13.37 6.16 15.55
N GLU A 214 14.22 6.17 16.57
CA GLU A 214 15.68 6.08 16.41
C GLU A 214 16.09 4.72 15.85
N PHE A 215 15.52 3.64 16.38
CA PHE A 215 15.84 2.27 16.00
C PHE A 215 14.91 1.69 14.92
N ALA A 216 14.06 2.51 14.30
CA ALA A 216 13.25 2.12 13.14
C ALA A 216 14.14 1.57 12.02
N GLY A 217 13.90 0.33 11.59
CA GLY A 217 14.74 -0.37 10.61
C GLY A 217 16.10 -0.85 11.16
N ARG A 218 16.43 -0.54 12.42
CA ARG A 218 17.64 -0.97 13.13
C ARG A 218 17.31 -1.86 14.34
N GLY A 219 16.29 -2.71 14.19
CA GLY A 219 15.79 -3.58 15.24
C GLY A 219 14.36 -3.29 15.67
N VAL A 220 13.81 -2.09 15.38
CA VAL A 220 12.37 -1.83 15.47
C VAL A 220 11.72 -2.19 14.15
N VAL A 221 10.77 -3.12 14.21
CA VAL A 221 10.11 -3.76 13.08
C VAL A 221 8.63 -3.46 13.13
N TYR A 222 8.08 -3.01 12.00
CA TYR A 222 6.66 -2.84 11.83
C TYR A 222 6.06 -3.91 10.92
N CYS A 223 6.84 -4.75 10.23
CA CYS A 223 6.30 -5.83 9.40
C CYS A 223 6.99 -7.14 9.76
N SER A 224 6.31 -8.01 10.53
CA SER A 224 6.89 -9.29 10.94
C SER A 224 7.31 -10.16 9.77
N THR A 225 6.49 -10.18 8.72
CA THR A 225 6.73 -10.98 7.51
C THR A 225 7.90 -10.45 6.68
N CYS A 226 8.06 -9.12 6.60
CA CYS A 226 9.09 -8.49 5.78
C CYS A 226 10.48 -8.68 6.40
N ASP A 227 10.61 -8.38 7.70
CA ASP A 227 11.90 -8.37 8.37
C ASP A 227 12.19 -9.66 9.14
N GLY A 228 11.17 -10.50 9.36
CA GLY A 228 11.25 -11.75 10.12
C GLY A 228 12.44 -12.64 9.79
N PRO A 229 12.77 -12.89 8.50
CA PRO A 229 13.91 -13.72 8.13
C PRO A 229 15.26 -13.26 8.72
N PHE A 230 15.47 -11.96 8.97
CA PHE A 230 16.71 -11.44 9.56
C PHE A 230 16.87 -11.77 11.05
N TYR A 231 15.80 -12.23 11.70
CA TYR A 231 15.78 -12.57 13.13
C TYR A 231 15.90 -14.06 13.40
N ARG A 232 16.40 -14.83 12.42
CA ARG A 232 16.78 -16.23 12.65
C ARG A 232 17.79 -16.34 13.79
N ASP A 233 17.55 -17.27 14.71
CA ASP A 233 18.35 -17.49 15.92
C ASP A 233 18.41 -16.30 16.91
N LYS A 234 17.64 -15.23 16.67
CA LYS A 234 17.57 -14.04 17.53
C LYS A 234 16.46 -14.15 18.58
N THR A 235 16.54 -13.32 19.60
CA THR A 235 15.50 -13.14 20.61
C THR A 235 14.75 -11.85 20.34
N ILE A 236 13.44 -11.91 20.13
CA ILE A 236 12.62 -10.73 19.79
C ILE A 236 11.53 -10.48 20.84
N ALA A 237 11.01 -9.26 20.87
CA ALA A 237 9.76 -8.93 21.54
C ALA A 237 8.72 -8.45 20.52
N ILE A 238 7.52 -9.01 20.55
CA ILE A 238 6.34 -8.51 19.84
C ILE A 238 5.48 -7.74 20.85
N VAL A 239 5.17 -6.49 20.54
CA VAL A 239 4.38 -5.61 21.39
C VAL A 239 2.96 -5.54 20.84
N GLY A 240 2.01 -6.08 21.59
CA GLY A 240 0.61 -6.18 21.19
C GLY A 240 -0.06 -7.41 21.81
N GLY A 241 -1.39 -7.46 21.72
CA GLY A 241 -2.18 -8.57 22.24
C GLY A 241 -3.41 -8.96 21.41
N GLY A 242 -3.61 -8.34 20.25
CA GLY A 242 -4.67 -8.69 19.29
C GLY A 242 -4.20 -9.70 18.24
N ASN A 243 -5.05 -9.95 17.23
CA ASN A 243 -4.76 -10.93 16.16
C ASN A 243 -3.39 -10.69 15.50
N SER A 244 -3.09 -9.46 15.06
CA SER A 244 -1.81 -9.14 14.39
C SER A 244 -0.58 -9.52 15.22
N ALA A 245 -0.63 -9.27 16.54
CA ALA A 245 0.47 -9.60 17.44
C ALA A 245 0.65 -11.11 17.61
N LEU A 246 -0.46 -11.86 17.69
CA LEU A 246 -0.40 -13.31 17.91
C LEU A 246 -0.12 -14.07 16.60
N GLU A 247 -0.59 -13.57 15.45
CA GLU A 247 -0.19 -14.07 14.13
C GLU A 247 1.31 -13.91 13.93
N ALA A 248 1.86 -12.70 14.17
CA ALA A 248 3.30 -12.45 14.14
C ALA A 248 4.05 -13.35 15.13
N ALA A 249 3.49 -13.63 16.32
CA ALA A 249 4.12 -14.51 17.29
C ALA A 249 4.20 -15.96 16.82
N VAL A 250 3.13 -16.47 16.19
CA VAL A 250 3.09 -17.81 15.60
C VAL A 250 4.07 -17.90 14.43
N GLU A 251 4.08 -16.91 13.53
CA GLU A 251 5.03 -16.83 12.42
C GLU A 251 6.48 -16.84 12.93
N MET A 252 6.81 -15.92 13.83
CA MET A 252 8.17 -15.78 14.37
C MET A 252 8.58 -16.95 15.26
N SER A 253 7.65 -17.74 15.80
CA SER A 253 7.99 -18.96 16.54
C SER A 253 8.71 -20.01 15.68
N GLY A 254 8.51 -19.97 14.36
CA GLY A 254 9.22 -20.82 13.40
C GLY A 254 10.56 -20.25 12.93
N ILE A 255 10.89 -19.00 13.27
CA ILE A 255 12.06 -18.27 12.75
C ILE A 255 13.03 -17.87 13.86
N ALA A 256 12.53 -17.16 14.87
CA ALA A 256 13.32 -16.65 15.98
C ALA A 256 13.62 -17.74 17.01
N LYS A 257 14.76 -17.61 17.70
CA LYS A 257 15.12 -18.48 18.82
C LYS A 257 14.14 -18.36 19.98
N LYS A 258 13.63 -17.14 20.19
CA LYS A 258 12.71 -16.83 21.28
C LYS A 258 11.87 -15.60 20.96
N VAL A 259 10.58 -15.67 21.27
CA VAL A 259 9.60 -14.61 21.03
C VAL A 259 8.95 -14.24 22.35
N TYR A 260 9.13 -13.00 22.81
CA TYR A 260 8.35 -12.47 23.92
C TYR A 260 7.11 -11.74 23.39
N VAL A 261 5.92 -12.07 23.86
CA VAL A 261 4.70 -11.33 23.50
C VAL A 261 4.34 -10.41 24.67
N VAL A 262 4.58 -9.12 24.50
CA VAL A 262 4.38 -8.07 25.52
C VAL A 262 3.03 -7.43 25.32
N SER A 263 2.18 -7.48 26.36
CA SER A 263 0.85 -6.90 26.32
C SER A 263 0.47 -6.28 27.65
N ARG A 264 -0.28 -5.16 27.60
CA ARG A 264 -0.75 -4.45 28.81
C ARG A 264 -1.87 -5.18 29.53
N ARG A 265 -2.63 -5.99 28.80
CA ARG A 265 -3.81 -6.74 29.25
C ARG A 265 -3.74 -8.16 28.68
N GLU A 266 -4.62 -9.04 29.12
CA GLU A 266 -4.80 -10.35 28.51
C GLU A 266 -4.98 -10.25 26.99
N TRP A 267 -4.53 -11.27 26.27
CA TRP A 267 -4.65 -11.31 24.82
C TRP A 267 -6.12 -11.23 24.39
N SER A 268 -6.41 -10.34 23.45
CA SER A 268 -7.73 -10.13 22.88
C SER A 268 -7.89 -10.77 21.50
N ALA A 269 -6.91 -11.55 21.05
CA ALA A 269 -6.95 -12.27 19.78
C ALA A 269 -7.98 -13.41 19.80
N ASP A 270 -8.23 -13.99 18.63
CA ASP A 270 -9.07 -15.19 18.48
C ASP A 270 -8.45 -16.39 19.23
N GLU A 271 -9.31 -17.25 19.78
CA GLU A 271 -8.89 -18.39 20.62
C GLU A 271 -7.89 -19.31 19.90
N VAL A 272 -8.09 -19.56 18.60
CA VAL A 272 -7.16 -20.38 17.80
C VAL A 272 -5.74 -19.81 17.76
N LEU A 273 -5.60 -18.48 17.76
CA LEU A 273 -4.29 -17.82 17.77
C LEU A 273 -3.69 -17.85 19.18
N LYS A 274 -4.52 -17.68 20.22
CA LYS A 274 -4.08 -17.84 21.62
C LYS A 274 -3.55 -19.24 21.87
N ASP A 275 -4.25 -20.28 21.39
CA ASP A 275 -3.85 -21.68 21.54
C ASP A 275 -2.54 -21.98 20.80
N LYS A 276 -2.42 -21.54 19.54
CA LYS A 276 -1.20 -21.72 18.74
C LYS A 276 -0.01 -20.99 19.36
N ALA A 277 -0.17 -19.72 19.72
CA ALA A 277 0.90 -18.94 20.33
C ALA A 277 1.26 -19.47 21.73
N GLY A 278 0.26 -19.89 22.52
CA GLY A 278 0.46 -20.43 23.86
C GLY A 278 1.11 -21.82 23.89
N SER A 279 0.90 -22.64 22.86
CA SER A 279 1.52 -23.97 22.71
C SER A 279 2.91 -23.95 22.08
N ALA A 280 3.31 -22.85 21.44
CA ALA A 280 4.62 -22.69 20.83
C ALA A 280 5.74 -22.54 21.87
N LYS A 281 6.73 -23.46 21.85
CA LYS A 281 7.83 -23.51 22.84
C LYS A 281 8.72 -22.26 22.84
N GLN A 282 8.82 -21.59 21.69
CA GLN A 282 9.61 -20.39 21.49
C GLN A 282 8.93 -19.14 22.06
N VAL A 283 7.62 -19.18 22.25
CA VAL A 283 6.80 -18.03 22.65
C VAL A 283 6.71 -17.95 24.18
N LYS A 284 6.93 -16.75 24.71
CA LYS A 284 6.76 -16.44 26.13
C LYS A 284 5.90 -15.20 26.30
N ALA A 285 4.73 -15.38 26.91
CA ALA A 285 3.83 -14.30 27.25
C ALA A 285 4.42 -13.41 28.38
N LEU A 286 4.36 -12.09 28.18
CA LEU A 286 4.63 -11.05 29.17
C LEU A 286 3.40 -10.14 29.28
N VAL A 287 2.33 -10.69 29.86
CA VAL A 287 1.06 -10.00 30.10
C VAL A 287 1.16 -9.06 31.31
N GLY A 288 0.50 -7.90 31.24
CA GLY A 288 0.55 -6.87 32.28
C GLY A 288 1.83 -6.03 32.24
N TYR A 289 2.49 -5.99 31.09
CA TYR A 289 3.69 -5.18 30.87
C TYR A 289 3.44 -4.11 29.82
N GLU A 290 4.04 -2.94 30.03
CA GLU A 290 4.01 -1.81 29.12
C GLU A 290 5.45 -1.45 28.70
N PRO A 291 5.72 -1.27 27.40
CA PRO A 291 7.02 -0.79 26.94
C PRO A 291 7.21 0.67 27.32
N LEU A 292 8.40 1.01 27.81
CA LEU A 292 8.77 2.37 28.19
C LEU A 292 9.81 3.00 27.26
N GLU A 293 10.77 2.20 26.79
CA GLU A 293 11.91 2.68 26.02
C GLU A 293 12.58 1.51 25.29
N ILE A 294 13.08 1.78 24.09
CA ILE A 294 13.89 0.87 23.29
C ILE A 294 15.33 1.38 23.33
N VAL A 295 16.27 0.51 23.70
CA VAL A 295 17.68 0.90 23.91
C VAL A 295 18.58 0.04 23.04
N GLY A 296 19.59 0.68 22.47
CA GLY A 296 20.59 0.08 21.61
C GLY A 296 21.77 1.01 21.39
N SER A 297 22.82 0.50 20.75
CA SER A 297 23.93 1.29 20.25
C SER A 297 23.73 1.60 18.76
N GLU A 298 24.09 0.65 17.89
CA GLU A 298 23.80 0.70 16.46
C GLU A 298 22.45 0.05 16.12
N MET A 299 22.15 -1.04 16.82
CA MET A 299 20.94 -1.86 16.69
C MET A 299 20.24 -1.98 18.05
N VAL A 300 18.97 -2.39 18.04
CA VAL A 300 18.25 -2.74 19.27
C VAL A 300 18.99 -3.82 20.06
N GLU A 301 19.17 -3.59 21.36
CA GLU A 301 19.76 -4.55 22.29
C GLU A 301 18.82 -4.87 23.47
N GLN A 302 17.85 -3.99 23.73
CA GLN A 302 17.03 -4.07 24.91
C GLN A 302 15.69 -3.34 24.77
N LEU A 303 14.65 -3.92 25.37
CA LEU A 303 13.36 -3.28 25.61
C LEU A 303 13.15 -3.09 27.12
N THR A 304 12.93 -1.85 27.55
CA THR A 304 12.58 -1.55 28.95
C THR A 304 11.06 -1.66 29.11
N LEU A 305 10.63 -2.48 30.07
CA LEU A 305 9.22 -2.74 30.35
C LEU A 305 8.86 -2.29 31.78
N ARG A 306 7.64 -1.80 31.97
CA ARG A 306 7.02 -1.55 33.27
C ARG A 306 5.99 -2.64 33.57
N ASN A 307 6.10 -3.28 34.73
CA ASN A 307 5.04 -4.15 35.23
C ASN A 307 3.91 -3.30 35.79
N LEU A 308 2.71 -3.38 35.21
CA LEU A 308 1.58 -2.52 35.56
C LEU A 308 1.00 -2.81 36.95
N LYS A 309 1.22 -4.00 37.53
CA LYS A 309 0.75 -4.34 38.88
C LYS A 309 1.67 -3.82 39.98
N THR A 310 2.98 -3.83 39.74
CA THR A 310 3.99 -3.52 40.77
C THR A 310 4.67 -2.17 40.56
N GLY A 311 4.50 -1.54 39.40
CA GLY A 311 5.22 -0.34 38.99
C GLY A 311 6.71 -0.55 38.68
N LYS A 312 7.26 -1.75 38.93
CA LYS A 312 8.69 -2.04 38.77
C LYS A 312 9.06 -2.13 37.29
N THR A 313 10.23 -1.57 36.95
CA THR A 313 10.81 -1.65 35.62
C THR A 313 11.66 -2.92 35.48
N ARG A 314 11.72 -3.45 34.26
CA ARG A 314 12.51 -4.61 33.88
C ARG A 314 13.15 -4.35 32.54
N LYS A 315 14.45 -4.61 32.46
CA LYS A 315 15.23 -4.60 31.23
C LYS A 315 15.14 -5.98 30.56
N LEU A 316 14.66 -6.05 29.32
CA LEU A 316 14.52 -7.28 28.55
C LEU A 316 15.51 -7.23 27.39
N LYS A 317 16.54 -8.09 27.41
CA LYS A 317 17.50 -8.20 26.32
C LYS A 317 16.84 -8.85 25.10
N VAL A 318 16.83 -8.14 23.98
CA VAL A 318 16.23 -8.54 22.70
C VAL A 318 17.05 -7.97 21.55
N ASP A 319 17.09 -8.67 20.44
CA ASP A 319 17.74 -8.23 19.20
C ASP A 319 16.76 -7.44 18.30
N GLY A 320 15.46 -7.49 18.60
CA GLY A 320 14.43 -6.76 17.85
C GLY A 320 13.11 -6.58 18.60
N VAL A 321 12.39 -5.52 18.27
CA VAL A 321 11.08 -5.14 18.82
C VAL A 321 10.09 -4.95 17.68
N PHE A 322 9.12 -5.84 17.60
CA PHE A 322 8.09 -5.90 16.57
C PHE A 322 6.84 -5.23 17.11
N ILE A 323 6.35 -4.18 16.45
CA ILE A 323 5.27 -3.34 16.95
C ILE A 323 3.96 -3.73 16.25
N GLU A 324 3.07 -4.39 16.99
CA GLU A 324 1.77 -4.90 16.51
C GLU A 324 0.63 -4.40 17.41
N VAL A 325 0.60 -3.08 17.66
CA VAL A 325 -0.38 -2.42 18.55
C VAL A 325 -1.62 -1.88 17.84
N GLY A 326 -1.84 -2.30 16.60
CA GLY A 326 -3.02 -1.98 15.79
C GLY A 326 -2.74 -0.93 14.71
N LEU A 327 -3.82 -0.44 14.09
CA LEU A 327 -3.78 0.48 12.95
C LEU A 327 -4.37 1.85 13.31
N SER A 328 -3.81 2.91 12.76
CA SER A 328 -4.34 4.27 12.77
C SER A 328 -4.90 4.58 11.38
N PRO A 329 -6.20 4.86 11.23
CA PRO A 329 -6.77 5.19 9.93
C PRO A 329 -6.20 6.52 9.41
N ASN A 330 -5.97 6.60 8.10
CA ASN A 330 -5.49 7.82 7.44
C ASN A 330 -6.69 8.74 7.14
N SER A 331 -7.42 9.15 8.18
CA SER A 331 -8.69 9.89 8.08
C SER A 331 -8.58 11.40 8.29
N ASP A 332 -7.38 11.91 8.58
CA ASP A 332 -7.12 13.34 8.88
C ASP A 332 -7.72 14.27 7.81
N LEU A 333 -7.67 13.87 6.53
CA LEU A 333 -8.19 14.65 5.41
C LEU A 333 -9.71 14.89 5.41
N VAL A 334 -10.46 14.21 6.27
CA VAL A 334 -11.93 14.26 6.33
C VAL A 334 -12.49 14.40 7.75
N LEU A 335 -11.66 14.62 8.78
CA LEU A 335 -12.13 14.69 10.18
C LEU A 335 -13.20 15.76 10.41
N ASP A 336 -13.10 16.91 9.73
CA ASP A 336 -14.08 17.99 9.83
C ASP A 336 -15.32 17.78 8.93
N LEU A 337 -15.28 16.77 8.06
CA LEU A 337 -16.31 16.52 7.06
C LEU A 337 -17.24 15.37 7.46
N VAL A 338 -16.69 14.26 7.97
CA VAL A 338 -17.43 13.01 8.22
C VAL A 338 -17.38 12.58 9.68
N SER A 339 -18.34 11.76 10.10
CA SER A 339 -18.29 11.17 11.45
C SER A 339 -17.23 10.07 11.54
N THR A 340 -16.47 10.06 12.62
CA THR A 340 -15.52 8.99 12.95
C THR A 340 -15.85 8.35 14.29
N ASN A 341 -15.42 7.11 14.49
CA ASN A 341 -15.50 6.47 15.80
C ASN A 341 -14.33 6.93 16.70
N GLN A 342 -14.27 6.43 17.94
CA GLN A 342 -13.22 6.79 18.91
C GLN A 342 -11.79 6.43 18.47
N ARG A 343 -11.63 5.60 17.44
CA ARG A 343 -10.35 5.21 16.86
C ARG A 343 -9.97 6.05 15.63
N GLY A 344 -10.78 7.05 15.28
CA GLY A 344 -10.62 7.89 14.10
C GLY A 344 -11.09 7.24 12.80
N GLU A 345 -11.73 6.06 12.86
CA GLU A 345 -12.16 5.34 11.66
C GLU A 345 -13.46 5.96 11.13
N VAL A 346 -13.56 6.16 9.81
CA VAL A 346 -14.72 6.77 9.17
C VAL A 346 -15.94 5.86 9.32
N VAL A 347 -17.01 6.38 9.91
CA VAL A 347 -18.27 5.65 10.05
C VAL A 347 -18.98 5.66 8.71
N VAL A 348 -19.34 4.47 8.23
CA VAL A 348 -20.05 4.28 6.97
C VAL A 348 -21.20 3.30 7.13
N ASP A 349 -22.19 3.38 6.24
CA ASP A 349 -23.22 2.35 6.08
C ASP A 349 -22.71 1.12 5.32
N GLU A 350 -23.60 0.17 5.00
CA GLU A 350 -23.25 -1.06 4.30
C GLU A 350 -22.69 -0.84 2.88
N MET A 351 -23.01 0.29 2.25
CA MET A 351 -22.59 0.67 0.90
C MET A 351 -21.35 1.56 0.89
N GLY A 352 -20.87 2.00 2.06
CA GLY A 352 -19.74 2.91 2.18
C GLY A 352 -20.13 4.39 2.22
N ASP A 353 -21.42 4.72 2.38
CA ASP A 353 -21.88 6.11 2.52
C ASP A 353 -21.51 6.67 3.90
N THR A 354 -20.93 7.86 3.93
CA THR A 354 -20.49 8.53 5.17
C THR A 354 -21.58 9.34 5.86
N GLY A 355 -22.77 9.44 5.25
CA GLY A 355 -23.86 10.35 5.63
C GLY A 355 -23.72 11.74 5.01
N VAL A 356 -22.56 12.08 4.44
CA VAL A 356 -22.34 13.32 3.70
C VAL A 356 -22.57 13.10 2.22
N ARG A 357 -23.43 13.94 1.60
CA ARG A 357 -23.86 13.76 0.22
C ARG A 357 -22.71 13.65 -0.78
N GLY A 358 -22.61 12.48 -1.42
CA GLY A 358 -21.61 12.18 -2.43
C GLY A 358 -20.19 12.06 -1.87
N VAL A 359 -20.05 11.73 -0.59
CA VAL A 359 -18.79 11.38 0.06
C VAL A 359 -18.93 9.96 0.61
N PHE A 360 -18.10 9.08 0.10
CA PHE A 360 -18.06 7.66 0.44
C PHE A 360 -16.68 7.33 1.01
N ALA A 361 -16.56 6.22 1.72
CA ALA A 361 -15.28 5.69 2.17
C ALA A 361 -15.25 4.16 2.08
N ALA A 362 -14.06 3.61 1.87
CA ALA A 362 -13.86 2.18 1.67
C ALA A 362 -12.51 1.68 2.18
N GLY A 363 -12.48 0.44 2.66
CA GLY A 363 -11.28 -0.22 3.15
C GLY A 363 -10.89 0.25 4.54
N ASP A 364 -9.60 0.12 4.86
CA ASP A 364 -9.13 0.16 6.24
C ASP A 364 -9.30 1.51 6.96
N VAL A 365 -9.53 2.60 6.20
CA VAL A 365 -9.86 3.93 6.76
C VAL A 365 -11.23 3.96 7.45
N THR A 366 -12.12 3.03 7.09
CA THR A 366 -13.49 2.95 7.60
C THR A 366 -13.57 2.18 8.92
N ALA A 367 -14.72 2.26 9.59
CA ALA A 367 -15.01 1.50 10.80
C ALA A 367 -15.29 0.00 10.54
N THR A 368 -14.94 -0.51 9.35
CA THR A 368 -15.02 -1.94 9.05
C THR A 368 -14.23 -2.75 10.08
N LYS A 369 -14.83 -3.85 10.53
CA LYS A 369 -14.31 -4.64 11.65
C LYS A 369 -12.99 -5.30 11.29
N ASP A 370 -12.93 -5.89 10.10
CA ASP A 370 -11.86 -6.76 9.66
C ASP A 370 -11.10 -6.11 8.50
N LYS A 371 -9.78 -5.99 8.64
CA LYS A 371 -8.89 -5.27 7.72
C LYS A 371 -8.16 -6.29 6.86
N GLN A 372 -8.67 -6.55 5.65
CA GLN A 372 -8.16 -7.57 4.74
C GLN A 372 -8.24 -7.09 3.30
N ILE A 373 -7.34 -7.57 2.45
CA ILE A 373 -7.24 -7.17 1.03
C ILE A 373 -8.57 -7.41 0.29
N VAL A 374 -9.15 -8.60 0.44
CA VAL A 374 -10.42 -8.97 -0.21
C VAL A 374 -11.61 -8.16 0.31
N ILE A 375 -11.61 -7.82 1.61
CA ILE A 375 -12.64 -6.99 2.23
C ILE A 375 -12.53 -5.57 1.69
N ALA A 376 -11.33 -4.98 1.71
CA ALA A 376 -11.07 -3.65 1.19
C ALA A 376 -11.44 -3.53 -0.30
N ALA A 377 -11.09 -4.53 -1.13
CA ALA A 377 -11.50 -4.58 -2.53
C ALA A 377 -13.03 -4.62 -2.68
N GLY A 378 -13.71 -5.48 -1.90
CA GLY A 378 -15.18 -5.56 -1.89
C GLY A 378 -15.84 -4.24 -1.46
N GLU A 379 -15.31 -3.57 -0.44
CA GLU A 379 -15.78 -2.26 0.00
C GLU A 379 -15.54 -1.17 -1.06
N GLY A 380 -14.40 -1.20 -1.75
CA GLY A 380 -14.13 -0.31 -2.87
C GLY A 380 -15.16 -0.45 -3.99
N ALA A 381 -15.53 -1.69 -4.33
CA ALA A 381 -16.57 -1.97 -5.31
C ALA A 381 -17.95 -1.42 -4.85
N LYS A 382 -18.34 -1.66 -3.59
CA LYS A 382 -19.60 -1.13 -3.03
C LYS A 382 -19.65 0.38 -3.08
N ALA A 383 -18.60 1.07 -2.62
CA ALA A 383 -18.54 2.53 -2.60
C ALA A 383 -18.61 3.13 -4.01
N ALA A 384 -17.99 2.49 -5.01
CA ALA A 384 -18.08 2.94 -6.40
C ALA A 384 -19.48 2.78 -6.99
N LEU A 385 -20.19 1.69 -6.66
CA LEU A 385 -21.58 1.50 -7.08
C LEU A 385 -22.52 2.51 -6.39
N ALA A 386 -22.32 2.76 -5.10
CA ALA A 386 -23.07 3.78 -4.36
C ALA A 386 -22.82 5.19 -4.92
N ALA A 387 -21.57 5.53 -5.27
CA ALA A 387 -21.23 6.78 -5.92
C ALA A 387 -21.92 6.92 -7.28
N PHE A 388 -21.99 5.85 -8.07
CA PHE A 388 -22.74 5.84 -9.32
C PHE A 388 -24.23 6.10 -9.09
N ASP A 389 -24.86 5.40 -8.14
CA ASP A 389 -26.28 5.55 -7.82
C ASP A 389 -26.61 6.97 -7.32
N TYR A 390 -25.72 7.55 -6.51
CA TYR A 390 -25.80 8.95 -6.13
C TYR A 390 -25.76 9.88 -7.36
N LEU A 391 -24.83 9.68 -8.30
CA LEU A 391 -24.68 10.56 -9.46
C LEU A 391 -25.86 10.52 -10.43
N ILE A 392 -26.53 9.37 -10.58
CA ILE A 392 -27.69 9.22 -11.46
C ILE A 392 -28.98 9.76 -10.84
N THR A 393 -29.11 9.73 -9.51
CA THR A 393 -30.30 10.23 -8.79
C THR A 393 -30.28 11.75 -8.58
N GLN A 394 -29.14 12.41 -8.78
CA GLN A 394 -28.97 13.87 -8.69
C GLN A 394 -29.30 14.62 -10.00
N ARG A 395 -30.02 13.98 -10.95
CA ARG A 395 -30.48 14.62 -12.19
C ARG A 395 -31.52 15.70 -11.93
#